data_AF-A0AAU2R4U0-F1
#
_entry.id   AF-A0AAU2R4U0-F1
#
_cell.length_a   1.000
_cell.length_b   1.000
_cell.length_c   1.000
_cell.angle_alpha   90.00
_cell.angle_beta   90.00
_cell.angle_gamma   90.00
#
_symmetry.space_group_name_H-M   'P 1'
#
loop_
_entity.id
_entity.type
_entity.pdbx_description
1 polymer ?
#
loop_
_entity_poly.entity_id
_entity_poly.type
_entity_poly.pdbx_seq_one_letter_code
_entity_poly.pdbx_strand_id
1 'polypeptide(L)'
;MVALRDDEGQLVIPPALRRRSLLMLQALAAEAVRRGYEIRRGRLSYSRREGGVDVVVDGFAHAVTVRQEFPQSTNPERSALLVVELDRGRSGQSGRPGRWRDRKDRVLEDALGLILGEIEARVLEGAQRREIEERANAERAVRWRAAVEEAKARAVHDQLAEVLREEAERWREAAVLDEYCTALERRLGELGGVVDESALDSARRWLEWAYGYAWAIDPLTRFPGMPNTREPTPEELEPPEGMG
;
A
#
# COMPACT_ATOMS: atom_id res chain seq x y z
N MET A 1 13.47 16.62 33.74
CA MET A 1 12.58 17.61 34.40
C MET A 1 13.23 18.95 34.71
N VAL A 2 14.51 19.00 35.12
CA VAL A 2 15.26 20.25 35.34
C VAL A 2 15.13 21.21 34.15
N ALA A 3 15.26 20.69 32.92
CA ALA A 3 15.15 21.49 31.69
C ALA A 3 13.78 22.16 31.43
N LEU A 4 12.66 21.70 31.99
CA LEU A 4 11.34 22.36 31.82
C LEU A 4 11.13 23.45 32.88
N ARG A 5 11.75 23.29 34.06
CA ARG A 5 11.72 24.28 35.15
C ARG A 5 12.47 25.55 34.73
N ASP A 6 13.57 25.38 34.00
CA ASP A 6 14.48 26.44 33.56
C ASP A 6 14.11 27.04 32.19
N ASP A 7 13.07 26.51 31.54
CA ASP A 7 12.53 27.03 30.27
C ASP A 7 11.54 28.17 30.56
N GLU A 8 12.03 29.41 30.51
CA GLU A 8 11.20 30.63 30.68
C GLU A 8 10.30 30.91 29.46
N GLY A 9 10.53 30.25 28.34
CA GLY A 9 9.74 30.38 27.11
C GLY A 9 8.43 29.59 27.14
N GLN A 10 8.25 28.70 28.11
CA GLN A 10 7.07 27.85 28.30
C GLN A 10 6.34 28.14 29.62
N LEU A 11 5.06 27.77 29.69
CA LEU A 11 4.17 28.12 30.79
C LEU A 11 4.22 29.63 31.12
N VAL A 12 4.09 30.49 30.10
CA VAL A 12 3.89 31.94 30.25
C VAL A 12 2.48 32.20 30.81
N ILE A 13 2.32 31.91 32.10
CA ILE A 13 1.09 31.99 32.90
C ILE A 13 1.43 32.57 34.29
N PRO A 14 0.44 33.01 35.11
CA PRO A 14 0.70 33.54 36.44
C PRO A 14 1.61 32.64 37.30
N PRO A 15 2.54 33.19 38.12
CA PRO A 15 3.57 32.41 38.80
C PRO A 15 3.06 31.25 39.67
N ALA A 16 1.94 31.46 40.37
CA ALA A 16 1.31 30.42 41.19
C ALA A 16 0.83 29.23 40.34
N LEU A 17 0.27 29.51 39.16
CA LEU A 17 -0.17 28.49 38.21
C LEU A 17 1.01 27.81 37.53
N ARG A 18 2.05 28.57 37.16
CA ARG A 18 3.30 27.99 36.62
C ARG A 18 3.89 26.97 37.58
N ARG A 19 3.98 27.31 38.87
CA ARG A 19 4.46 26.40 39.92
C ARG A 19 3.58 25.15 40.03
N ARG A 20 2.26 25.31 40.06
CA ARG A 20 1.31 24.18 40.14
C ARG A 20 1.39 23.27 38.91
N SER A 21 1.47 23.84 37.71
CA SER A 21 1.66 23.09 36.46
C SER A 21 2.96 22.28 36.48
N LEU A 22 4.07 22.86 36.95
CA LEU A 22 5.34 22.13 37.06
C LEU A 22 5.27 21.00 38.09
N LEU A 23 4.64 21.23 39.25
CA LEU A 23 4.44 20.19 40.27
C LEU A 23 3.54 19.05 39.76
N MET A 24 2.52 19.36 38.98
CA MET A 24 1.64 18.37 38.35
C MET A 24 2.39 17.51 37.33
N LEU A 25 3.17 18.13 36.44
CA LEU A 25 4.02 17.40 35.49
C LEU A 25 5.10 16.58 36.22
N GLN A 26 5.60 17.07 37.35
CA GLN A 26 6.51 16.32 38.23
C GLN A 26 5.87 15.11 38.86
N ALA A 27 4.68 15.26 39.44
CA ALA A 27 3.93 14.16 40.02
C ALA A 27 3.55 13.12 38.96
N LEU A 28 3.12 13.56 37.78
CA LEU A 28 2.85 12.68 36.63
C LEU A 28 4.09 11.90 36.21
N ALA A 29 5.24 12.58 36.06
CA ALA A 29 6.48 11.94 35.67
C ALA A 29 6.95 10.93 36.73
N ALA A 30 6.83 11.28 38.02
CA ALA A 30 7.18 10.38 39.12
C ALA A 30 6.27 9.15 39.17
N GLU A 31 4.97 9.33 38.94
CA GLU A 31 4.00 8.24 38.84
C GLU A 31 4.29 7.33 37.64
N ALA A 32 4.56 7.91 36.47
CA ALA A 32 4.92 7.15 35.26
C ALA A 32 6.20 6.33 35.46
N VAL A 33 7.24 6.93 36.03
CA VAL A 33 8.49 6.23 36.36
C VAL A 33 8.25 5.11 37.37
N ARG A 34 7.36 5.31 38.35
CA ARG A 34 7.00 4.25 39.31
C ARG A 34 6.31 3.06 38.63
N ARG A 35 5.55 3.31 37.56
CA ARG A 35 4.93 2.28 36.72
C ARG A 35 5.90 1.67 35.70
N GLY A 36 7.16 2.12 35.68
CA GLY A 36 8.20 1.61 34.77
C GLY A 36 8.25 2.29 33.40
N TYR A 37 7.56 3.42 33.22
CA TYR A 37 7.48 4.13 31.94
C TYR A 37 8.62 5.11 31.76
N GLU A 38 9.03 5.30 30.50
CA GLU A 38 10.05 6.29 30.15
C GLU A 38 9.40 7.67 30.00
N ILE A 39 10.03 8.70 30.57
CA ILE A 39 9.61 10.10 30.38
C ILE A 39 10.58 10.80 29.45
N ARG A 40 10.06 11.32 28.34
CA ARG A 40 10.80 12.18 27.42
C ARG A 40 10.35 13.62 27.57
N ARG A 41 11.24 14.54 27.17
CA ARG A 41 10.83 15.94 27.01
C ARG A 41 9.76 15.98 25.93
N GLY A 42 8.62 16.57 26.25
CA GLY A 42 7.56 16.77 25.26
C GLY A 42 8.11 17.50 24.04
N ARG A 43 7.83 16.98 22.84
CA ARG A 43 8.06 17.81 21.63
C ARG A 43 7.28 19.11 21.79
N LEU A 44 7.95 20.22 21.47
CA LEU A 44 7.56 21.61 21.72
C LEU A 44 6.04 21.83 21.85
N SER A 45 5.61 22.44 22.95
CA SER A 45 4.22 22.82 23.14
C SER A 45 3.75 23.73 22.02
N TYR A 46 2.49 23.57 21.59
CA TYR A 46 1.89 24.38 20.53
C TYR A 46 1.81 25.88 20.88
N SER A 47 2.03 26.24 22.15
CA SER A 47 1.99 27.62 22.63
C SER A 47 2.91 27.83 23.84
N ARG A 48 3.47 29.03 23.93
CA ARG A 48 4.28 29.50 25.07
C ARG A 48 3.53 29.46 26.41
N ARG A 49 2.19 29.42 26.40
CA ARG A 49 1.36 29.36 27.63
C ARG A 49 1.16 27.95 28.17
N GLU A 50 1.89 26.98 27.64
CA GLU A 50 1.68 25.56 27.88
C GLU A 50 3.01 24.91 28.23
N GLY A 51 2.94 23.81 28.97
CA GLY A 51 4.06 22.93 29.25
C GLY A 51 3.63 21.49 29.05
N GLY A 52 4.56 20.60 28.73
CA GLY A 52 4.22 19.20 28.50
C GLY A 52 5.39 18.24 28.64
N VAL A 53 5.04 16.98 28.78
CA VAL A 53 5.97 15.84 28.83
C VAL A 53 5.43 14.73 27.94
N ASP A 54 6.33 13.96 27.34
CA ASP A 54 5.94 12.76 26.62
C ASP A 54 6.11 11.56 27.56
N VAL A 55 5.03 10.81 27.76
CA VAL A 55 5.05 9.53 28.47
C VAL A 55 5.19 8.43 27.42
N VAL A 56 6.22 7.60 27.55
CA VAL A 56 6.52 6.51 26.62
C VAL A 56 6.27 5.18 27.30
N VAL A 57 5.33 4.41 26.74
CA VAL A 57 4.95 3.07 27.20
C VAL A 57 5.02 2.14 26.01
N ASP A 58 5.77 1.04 26.11
CA ASP A 58 5.95 0.04 25.05
C ASP A 58 6.30 0.63 23.67
N GLY A 59 7.09 1.72 23.66
CA GLY A 59 7.51 2.42 22.44
C GLY A 59 6.45 3.38 21.85
N PHE A 60 5.29 3.52 22.48
CA PHE A 60 4.27 4.52 22.12
C PHE A 60 4.47 5.78 22.97
N ALA A 61 4.75 6.90 22.30
CA ALA A 61 4.89 8.19 22.95
C ALA A 61 3.55 8.94 22.95
N HIS A 62 3.11 9.34 24.14
CA HIS A 62 1.90 10.12 24.34
C HIS A 62 2.20 11.47 24.97
N ALA A 63 1.75 12.54 24.32
CA ALA A 63 2.03 13.90 24.76
C ALA A 63 1.00 14.33 25.81
N VAL A 64 1.47 14.65 27.01
CA VAL A 64 0.65 15.20 28.08
C VAL A 64 0.97 16.68 28.23
N THR A 65 -0.03 17.52 28.00
CA THR A 65 0.11 18.98 28.05
C THR A 65 -0.73 19.56 29.18
N VAL A 66 -0.20 20.54 29.89
CA VAL A 66 -0.90 21.33 30.91
C VAL A 66 -0.90 22.79 30.51
N ARG A 67 -2.04 23.46 30.72
CA ARG A 67 -2.21 24.89 30.45
C ARG A 67 -3.29 25.51 31.33
N GLN A 68 -3.32 26.84 31.36
CA GLN A 68 -4.43 27.59 31.92
C GLN A 68 -5.70 27.40 31.06
N GLU A 69 -6.84 27.13 31.69
CA GLU A 69 -8.08 26.89 30.96
C GLU A 69 -8.69 28.18 30.42
N PHE A 70 -8.75 29.24 31.25
CA PHE A 70 -9.35 30.53 30.90
C PHE A 70 -8.34 31.68 31.06
N PRO A 71 -7.33 31.78 30.17
CA PRO A 71 -6.25 32.75 30.29
C PRO A 71 -6.67 34.22 30.09
N GLN A 72 -7.88 34.46 29.58
CA GLN A 72 -8.44 35.80 29.35
C GLN A 72 -9.50 36.18 30.40
N SER A 73 -9.81 35.31 31.36
CA SER A 73 -10.85 35.61 32.35
C SER A 73 -10.33 36.60 33.39
N THR A 74 -11.14 37.62 33.70
CA THR A 74 -10.91 38.56 34.80
C THR A 74 -11.39 38.00 36.15
N ASN A 75 -12.12 36.88 36.16
CA ASN A 75 -12.54 36.22 37.38
C ASN A 75 -11.35 35.43 37.98
N PRO A 76 -10.96 35.67 39.25
CA PRO A 76 -9.79 35.04 39.86
C PRO A 76 -9.93 33.53 40.02
N GLU A 77 -11.14 33.02 40.29
CA GLU A 77 -11.39 31.58 40.41
C GLU A 77 -11.26 30.90 39.05
N ARG A 78 -11.85 31.50 38.00
CA ARG A 78 -11.81 30.93 36.64
C ARG A 78 -10.43 31.01 36.01
N SER A 79 -9.71 32.10 36.25
CA SER A 79 -8.34 32.26 35.76
C SER A 79 -7.35 31.34 36.48
N ALA A 80 -7.69 30.80 37.65
CA ALA A 80 -6.86 29.83 38.37
C ALA A 80 -7.03 28.37 37.90
N LEU A 81 -7.99 28.08 37.01
CA LEU A 81 -8.26 26.72 36.55
C LEU A 81 -7.21 26.24 35.55
N LEU A 82 -6.67 25.04 35.79
CA LEU A 82 -5.80 24.32 34.86
C LEU A 82 -6.59 23.27 34.08
N VAL A 83 -6.03 22.90 32.93
CA VAL A 83 -6.50 21.80 32.09
C VAL A 83 -5.29 20.98 31.64
N VAL A 84 -5.43 19.66 31.71
CA VAL A 84 -4.51 18.67 31.14
C VAL A 84 -5.14 18.06 29.90
N GLU A 85 -4.39 17.96 28.81
CA GLU A 85 -4.80 17.36 27.55
C GLU A 85 -3.79 16.31 27.10
N LEU A 86 -4.30 15.15 26.68
CA LEU A 86 -3.54 14.03 26.12
C LEU A 86 -3.68 14.01 24.60
N ASP A 87 -2.55 13.96 23.89
CA ASP A 87 -2.46 13.96 22.42
C ASP A 87 -3.35 15.05 21.79
N ARG A 88 -3.11 16.29 22.22
CA ARG A 88 -3.90 17.46 21.84
C ARG A 88 -4.19 17.49 20.33
N GLY A 89 -5.46 17.74 19.97
CA GLY A 89 -5.94 17.76 18.59
C GLY A 89 -6.45 16.41 18.07
N ARG A 90 -6.09 15.30 18.72
CA ARG A 90 -6.62 13.95 18.41
C ARG A 90 -7.73 13.51 19.36
N SER A 91 -7.82 14.10 20.55
CA SER A 91 -8.79 13.74 21.59
C SER A 91 -10.24 14.12 21.30
N GLY A 92 -10.48 15.06 20.37
CA GLY A 92 -11.84 15.50 20.01
C GLY A 92 -12.58 14.58 19.04
N GLN A 93 -11.87 13.67 18.35
CA GLN A 93 -12.44 12.85 17.27
C GLN A 93 -12.97 11.49 17.73
N SER A 94 -12.64 11.05 18.96
CA SER A 94 -12.88 9.67 19.40
C SER A 94 -13.92 9.51 20.51
N GLY A 95 -14.55 10.59 20.99
CA GLY A 95 -15.50 10.55 22.12
C GLY A 95 -14.88 10.08 23.46
N ARG A 96 -13.55 9.91 23.49
CA ARG A 96 -12.80 9.39 24.63
C ARG A 96 -12.33 10.47 25.59
N PRO A 97 -12.06 10.13 26.86
CA PRO A 97 -11.36 11.00 27.77
C PRO A 97 -9.97 11.36 27.20
N GLY A 98 -9.74 12.65 26.98
CA GLY A 98 -8.41 13.15 26.59
C GLY A 98 -8.17 14.56 27.09
N ARG A 99 -9.03 15.02 28.01
CA ARG A 99 -9.02 16.35 28.59
C ARG A 99 -9.56 16.29 30.01
N TRP A 100 -8.71 16.62 30.98
CA TRP A 100 -9.05 16.72 32.39
C TRP A 100 -8.92 18.18 32.82
N ARG A 101 -9.79 18.65 33.71
CA ARG A 101 -9.87 20.05 34.13
C ARG A 101 -10.06 20.12 35.63
N ASP A 102 -9.60 21.20 36.22
CA ASP A 102 -10.00 21.53 37.58
C ASP A 102 -11.51 21.71 37.67
N ARG A 103 -12.09 21.20 38.76
CA ARG A 103 -13.51 21.31 39.10
C ARG A 103 -13.63 21.76 40.55
N LYS A 104 -14.82 22.23 40.91
CA LYS A 104 -15.13 22.68 42.28
C LYS A 104 -14.99 21.54 43.31
N ASP A 105 -15.19 20.31 42.87
CA ASP A 105 -15.24 19.07 43.66
C ASP A 105 -14.04 18.15 43.43
N ARG A 106 -13.14 18.48 42.49
CA ARG A 106 -11.97 17.66 42.17
C ARG A 106 -10.84 18.49 41.57
N VAL A 107 -9.63 18.30 42.10
CA VAL A 107 -8.42 18.91 41.54
C VAL A 107 -7.74 17.97 40.55
N LEU A 108 -7.03 18.52 39.57
CA LEU A 108 -6.35 17.75 38.54
C LEU A 108 -5.30 16.76 39.08
N GLU A 109 -4.71 17.04 40.23
CA GLU A 109 -3.76 16.18 40.92
C GLU A 109 -4.39 14.80 41.26
N ASP A 110 -5.69 14.75 41.54
CA ASP A 110 -6.41 13.51 41.80
C ASP A 110 -6.69 12.71 40.51
N ALA A 111 -6.43 13.29 39.34
CA ALA A 111 -6.66 12.67 38.04
C ALA A 111 -5.39 12.03 37.44
N LEU A 112 -4.22 12.13 38.08
CA LEU A 112 -2.96 11.61 37.56
C LEU A 112 -3.03 10.10 37.23
N GLY A 113 -3.61 9.30 38.13
CA GLY A 113 -3.81 7.88 37.89
C GLY A 113 -4.76 7.57 36.73
N LEU A 114 -5.76 8.42 36.49
CA LEU A 114 -6.68 8.28 35.36
C LEU A 114 -6.01 8.66 34.04
N ILE A 115 -5.16 9.69 34.04
CA ILE A 115 -4.40 10.11 32.85
C ILE A 115 -3.46 8.99 32.40
N LEU A 116 -2.75 8.35 33.34
CA LEU A 116 -1.87 7.23 33.01
C LEU A 116 -2.64 5.96 32.63
N GLY A 117 -3.75 5.66 33.28
CA GLY A 117 -4.62 4.55 32.86
C GLY A 117 -5.18 4.72 31.44
N GLU A 118 -5.49 5.96 31.03
CA GLU A 118 -5.88 6.24 29.64
C GLU A 118 -4.70 6.07 28.67
N ILE A 119 -3.47 6.44 29.07
CA ILE A 119 -2.27 6.19 28.26
C ILE A 119 -2.07 4.69 28.06
N GLU A 120 -2.17 3.89 29.12
CA GLU A 120 -2.07 2.42 29.07
C GLU A 120 -3.14 1.82 28.13
N ALA A 121 -4.38 2.28 28.22
CA ALA A 121 -5.46 1.83 27.34
C ALA A 121 -5.15 2.13 25.86
N ARG A 122 -4.63 3.33 25.56
CA ARG A 122 -4.24 3.71 24.19
C ARG A 122 -3.07 2.90 23.65
N VAL A 123 -2.12 2.54 24.51
CA VAL A 123 -0.97 1.69 24.16
C VAL A 123 -1.45 0.29 23.78
N LEU A 124 -2.33 -0.30 24.60
CA LEU A 124 -2.90 -1.62 24.33
C LEU A 124 -3.66 -1.65 23.00
N GLU A 125 -4.50 -0.64 22.75
CA GLU A 125 -5.23 -0.52 21.49
C GLU A 125 -4.31 -0.27 20.30
N GLY A 126 -3.27 0.54 20.49
CA GLY A 126 -2.24 0.77 19.48
C GLY A 126 -1.51 -0.50 19.11
N ALA A 127 -1.16 -1.33 20.09
CA ALA A 127 -0.52 -2.63 19.87
C ALA A 127 -1.44 -3.59 19.12
N GLN A 128 -2.71 -3.71 19.54
CA GLN A 128 -3.70 -4.54 18.85
C GLN A 128 -3.91 -4.09 17.40
N ARG A 129 -4.00 -2.78 17.16
CA ARG A 129 -4.15 -2.25 15.81
C ARG A 129 -2.94 -2.57 14.94
N ARG A 130 -1.72 -2.39 15.47
CA ARG A 130 -0.49 -2.75 14.73
C ARG A 130 -0.49 -4.22 14.37
N GLU A 131 -0.84 -5.11 15.29
CA GLU A 131 -0.89 -6.55 15.03
C GLU A 131 -1.91 -6.91 13.93
N ILE A 132 -3.11 -6.30 13.97
CA ILE A 132 -4.13 -6.48 12.94
C ILE A 132 -3.65 -5.95 11.59
N GLU A 133 -3.05 -4.76 11.56
CA GLU A 133 -2.51 -4.14 10.35
C GLU A 133 -1.36 -4.98 9.75
N GLU A 134 -0.45 -5.49 10.58
CA GLU A 134 0.64 -6.38 10.18
C GLU A 134 0.09 -7.68 9.60
N ARG A 135 -0.90 -8.29 10.25
CA ARG A 135 -1.57 -9.49 9.74
C ARG A 135 -2.23 -9.24 8.39
N ALA A 136 -2.98 -8.15 8.27
CA ALA A 136 -3.65 -7.78 7.04
C ALA A 136 -2.65 -7.47 5.90
N ASN A 137 -1.53 -6.79 6.21
CA ASN A 137 -0.43 -6.56 5.27
C ASN A 137 0.21 -7.87 4.81
N ALA A 138 0.49 -8.80 5.73
CA ALA A 138 1.06 -10.09 5.41
C ALA A 138 0.14 -10.91 4.51
N GLU A 139 -1.16 -10.94 4.81
CA GLU A 139 -2.17 -11.61 4.00
C GLU A 139 -2.31 -10.99 2.61
N ARG A 140 -2.28 -9.65 2.50
CA ARG A 140 -2.26 -8.95 1.20
C ARG A 140 -1.01 -9.33 0.41
N ALA A 141 0.17 -9.34 1.04
CA ALA A 141 1.42 -9.70 0.38
C ALA A 141 1.45 -11.17 -0.09
N VAL A 142 0.79 -12.09 0.62
CA VAL A 142 0.63 -13.48 0.15
C VAL A 142 -0.31 -13.53 -1.05
N ARG A 143 -1.47 -12.87 -0.97
CA ARG A 143 -2.46 -12.83 -2.06
C ARG A 143 -1.88 -12.19 -3.33
N TRP A 144 -1.17 -11.07 -3.19
CA TRP A 144 -0.52 -10.39 -4.30
C TRP A 144 0.51 -11.29 -4.99
N ARG A 145 1.37 -11.98 -4.23
CA ARG A 145 2.35 -12.91 -4.81
C ARG A 145 1.68 -14.05 -5.57
N ALA A 146 0.63 -14.64 -5.01
CA ALA A 146 -0.12 -15.69 -5.68
C ALA A 146 -0.77 -15.21 -6.99
N ALA A 147 -1.37 -14.01 -6.98
CA ALA A 147 -1.99 -13.42 -8.16
C ALA A 147 -0.96 -13.14 -9.27
N VAL A 148 0.23 -12.64 -8.91
CA VAL A 148 1.31 -12.39 -9.89
C VAL A 148 1.82 -13.69 -10.52
N GLU A 149 1.98 -14.76 -9.73
CA GLU A 149 2.39 -16.06 -10.30
C GLU A 149 1.31 -16.66 -11.20
N GLU A 150 0.03 -16.51 -10.86
CA GLU A 150 -1.07 -16.91 -11.73
C GLU A 150 -1.07 -16.09 -13.04
N ALA A 151 -0.86 -14.77 -12.94
CA ALA A 151 -0.79 -13.88 -14.10
C ALA A 151 0.37 -14.25 -15.04
N LYS A 152 1.57 -14.56 -14.50
CA LYS A 152 2.70 -15.08 -15.28
C LYS A 152 2.33 -16.35 -16.04
N ALA A 153 1.73 -17.32 -15.36
CA ALA A 153 1.35 -18.58 -15.97
C ALA A 153 0.33 -18.37 -17.10
N ARG A 154 -0.63 -17.47 -16.90
CA ARG A 154 -1.63 -17.09 -17.91
C ARG A 154 -1.01 -16.39 -19.12
N ALA A 155 -0.13 -15.41 -18.89
CA ALA A 155 0.55 -14.69 -19.98
C ALA A 155 1.40 -15.65 -20.85
N VAL A 156 2.14 -16.58 -20.23
CA VAL A 156 2.89 -17.61 -20.94
C VAL A 156 1.96 -18.51 -21.76
N HIS A 157 0.85 -18.94 -21.16
CA HIS A 157 -0.15 -19.75 -21.85
C HIS A 157 -0.74 -19.02 -23.06
N ASP A 158 -1.10 -17.75 -22.92
CA ASP A 158 -1.73 -16.96 -23.98
C ASP A 158 -0.76 -16.72 -25.15
N GLN A 159 0.52 -16.44 -24.86
CA GLN A 159 1.57 -16.37 -25.88
C GLN A 159 1.70 -17.68 -26.68
N LEU A 160 1.75 -18.83 -25.98
CA LEU A 160 1.83 -20.13 -26.65
C LEU A 160 0.59 -20.42 -27.50
N ALA A 161 -0.59 -20.04 -27.00
CA ALA A 161 -1.84 -20.19 -27.73
C ALA A 161 -1.91 -19.30 -28.97
N GLU A 162 -1.29 -18.11 -28.95
CA GLU A 162 -1.15 -17.25 -30.14
C GLU A 162 -0.27 -17.91 -31.19
N VAL A 163 0.93 -18.36 -30.83
CA VAL A 163 1.83 -19.02 -31.78
C VAL A 163 1.18 -20.27 -32.39
N LEU A 164 0.51 -21.09 -31.58
CA LEU A 164 -0.18 -22.28 -32.05
C LEU A 164 -1.28 -21.94 -33.07
N ARG A 165 -2.04 -20.85 -32.84
CA ARG A 165 -3.08 -20.38 -33.77
C ARG A 165 -2.46 -19.94 -35.09
N GLU A 166 -1.39 -19.15 -35.06
CA GLU A 166 -0.69 -18.70 -36.27
C GLU A 166 -0.09 -19.88 -37.07
N GLU A 167 0.48 -20.88 -36.39
CA GLU A 167 0.96 -22.09 -37.05
C GLU A 167 -0.19 -22.89 -37.68
N ALA A 168 -1.30 -23.08 -36.97
CA ALA A 168 -2.45 -23.80 -37.51
C ALA A 168 -3.07 -23.09 -38.73
N GLU A 169 -3.07 -21.76 -38.76
CA GLU A 169 -3.52 -20.96 -39.90
C GLU A 169 -2.58 -21.13 -41.10
N ARG A 170 -1.26 -21.00 -40.91
CA ARG A 170 -0.27 -21.22 -41.99
C ARG A 170 -0.30 -22.63 -42.55
N TRP A 171 -0.46 -23.63 -41.69
CA TRP A 171 -0.63 -25.02 -42.12
C TRP A 171 -1.88 -25.20 -43.00
N ARG A 172 -3.01 -24.61 -42.58
CA ARG A 172 -4.25 -24.68 -43.36
C ARG A 172 -4.10 -23.99 -44.72
N GLU A 173 -3.44 -22.83 -44.75
CA GLU A 173 -3.17 -22.12 -46.00
C GLU A 173 -2.31 -22.96 -46.95
N ALA A 174 -1.24 -23.58 -46.45
CA ALA A 174 -0.39 -24.47 -47.23
C ALA A 174 -1.17 -25.67 -47.81
N ALA A 175 -2.03 -26.30 -47.00
CA ALA A 175 -2.86 -27.41 -47.44
C ALA A 175 -3.83 -27.00 -48.57
N VAL A 176 -4.46 -25.83 -48.46
CA VAL A 176 -5.36 -25.30 -49.51
C VAL A 176 -4.58 -24.99 -50.81
N LEU A 177 -3.36 -24.46 -50.68
CA LEU A 177 -2.51 -24.20 -51.84
C LEU A 177 -2.04 -25.50 -52.51
N ASP A 178 -1.73 -26.54 -51.75
CA ASP A 178 -1.36 -27.86 -52.26
C ASP A 178 -2.53 -28.52 -53.03
N GLU A 179 -3.76 -28.40 -52.51
CA GLU A 179 -4.98 -28.81 -53.19
C GLU A 179 -5.19 -28.04 -54.50
N TYR A 180 -4.98 -26.72 -54.50
CA TYR A 180 -5.05 -25.88 -55.70
C TYR A 180 -4.01 -26.29 -56.74
N CYS A 181 -2.75 -26.51 -56.32
CA CYS A 181 -1.67 -26.93 -57.21
C CYS A 181 -1.99 -28.29 -57.85
N THR A 182 -2.47 -29.25 -57.05
CA THR A 182 -2.90 -30.57 -57.53
C THR A 182 -4.04 -30.46 -58.55
N ALA A 183 -5.01 -29.59 -58.30
CA ALA A 183 -6.11 -29.34 -59.25
C ALA A 183 -5.63 -28.68 -60.56
N LEU A 184 -4.68 -27.74 -60.47
CA LEU A 184 -4.09 -27.06 -61.62
C LEU A 184 -3.23 -28.01 -62.46
N GLU A 185 -2.43 -28.88 -61.84
CA GLU A 185 -1.64 -29.91 -62.52
C GLU A 185 -2.53 -30.84 -63.34
N ARG A 186 -3.61 -31.36 -62.72
CA ARG A 186 -4.60 -32.18 -63.42
C ARG A 186 -5.20 -31.44 -64.63
N ARG A 187 -5.55 -30.16 -64.45
CA ARG A 187 -6.13 -29.34 -65.53
C ARG A 187 -5.17 -29.11 -66.69
N LEU A 188 -3.87 -28.93 -66.41
CA LEU A 188 -2.84 -28.82 -67.44
C LEU A 188 -2.66 -30.13 -68.20
N GLY A 189 -2.73 -31.27 -67.50
CA GLY A 189 -2.73 -32.60 -68.13
C GLY A 189 -3.89 -32.81 -69.11
N GLU A 190 -5.09 -32.33 -68.78
CA GLU A 190 -6.27 -32.39 -69.64
C GLU A 190 -6.18 -31.51 -70.89
N LEU A 191 -5.45 -30.39 -70.82
CA LEU A 191 -5.33 -29.40 -71.91
C LEU A 191 -4.14 -29.68 -72.85
N GLY A 192 -3.31 -30.67 -72.55
CA GLY A 192 -2.17 -31.08 -73.38
C GLY A 192 -2.61 -31.39 -74.81
N GLY A 193 -2.04 -30.69 -75.79
CA GLY A 193 -2.36 -30.85 -77.21
C GLY A 193 -3.57 -30.05 -77.71
N VAL A 194 -4.29 -29.34 -76.83
CA VAL A 194 -5.43 -28.47 -77.20
C VAL A 194 -5.05 -26.98 -77.18
N VAL A 195 -4.12 -26.60 -76.30
CA VAL A 195 -3.68 -25.22 -76.10
C VAL A 195 -2.25 -25.04 -76.62
N ASP A 196 -1.87 -23.80 -76.93
CA ASP A 196 -0.50 -23.42 -77.30
C ASP A 196 0.53 -23.84 -76.23
N GLU A 197 1.64 -24.42 -76.69
CA GLU A 197 2.67 -25.00 -75.81
C GLU A 197 3.39 -23.93 -74.98
N SER A 198 3.54 -22.70 -75.50
CA SER A 198 4.16 -21.60 -74.72
C SER A 198 3.28 -21.18 -73.54
N ALA A 199 1.95 -21.24 -73.69
CA ALA A 199 1.02 -20.98 -72.59
C ALA A 199 1.05 -22.11 -71.55
N LEU A 200 1.15 -23.37 -71.99
CA LEU A 200 1.31 -24.53 -71.11
C LEU A 200 2.63 -24.47 -70.33
N ASP A 201 3.74 -24.09 -70.96
CA ASP A 201 5.03 -23.92 -70.30
C ASP A 201 5.01 -22.83 -69.22
N SER A 202 4.41 -21.67 -69.51
CA SER A 202 4.25 -20.61 -68.52
C SER A 202 3.44 -21.07 -67.31
N ALA A 203 2.39 -21.86 -67.53
CA ALA A 203 1.57 -22.40 -66.44
C ALA A 203 2.30 -23.46 -65.61
N ARG A 204 3.14 -24.30 -66.23
CA ARG A 204 4.00 -25.26 -65.51
C ARG A 204 5.00 -24.54 -64.60
N ARG A 205 5.62 -23.45 -65.07
CA ARG A 205 6.52 -22.64 -64.24
C ARG A 205 5.81 -21.98 -63.06
N TRP A 206 4.56 -21.53 -63.25
CA TRP A 206 3.73 -21.03 -62.16
C TRP A 206 3.40 -22.13 -61.14
N LEU A 207 3.04 -23.33 -61.61
CA LEU A 207 2.74 -24.47 -60.74
C LEU A 207 3.95 -24.87 -59.88
N GLU A 208 5.15 -24.93 -60.49
CA GLU A 208 6.40 -25.22 -59.76
C GLU A 208 6.68 -24.17 -58.67
N TRP A 209 6.51 -22.89 -59.01
CA TRP A 209 6.64 -21.82 -58.04
C TRP A 209 5.60 -21.92 -56.91
N ALA A 210 4.35 -22.24 -57.24
CA ALA A 210 3.26 -22.34 -56.27
C ALA A 210 3.47 -23.51 -55.28
N TYR A 211 3.92 -24.67 -55.75
CA TYR A 211 4.33 -25.78 -54.87
C TYR A 211 5.49 -25.37 -53.95
N GLY A 212 6.50 -24.69 -54.50
CA GLY A 212 7.63 -24.18 -53.71
C GLY A 212 7.18 -23.18 -52.63
N TYR A 213 6.22 -22.32 -52.94
CA TYR A 213 5.64 -21.37 -51.98
C TYR A 213 4.83 -22.08 -50.89
N ALA A 214 3.94 -23.01 -51.25
CA ALA A 214 3.14 -23.79 -50.30
C ALA A 214 4.02 -24.56 -49.32
N TRP A 215 5.09 -25.19 -49.82
CA TRP A 215 6.09 -25.85 -48.98
C TRP A 215 6.83 -24.87 -48.06
N ALA A 216 7.21 -23.69 -48.56
CA ALA A 216 7.95 -22.72 -47.76
C ALA A 216 7.15 -22.13 -46.59
N ILE A 217 5.81 -22.04 -46.71
CA ILE A 217 4.94 -21.50 -45.66
C ILE A 217 4.41 -22.57 -44.70
N ASP A 218 4.46 -23.85 -45.07
CA ASP A 218 3.99 -24.95 -44.21
C ASP A 218 4.90 -25.09 -42.98
N PRO A 219 4.38 -24.82 -41.76
CA PRO A 219 5.17 -24.90 -40.54
C PRO A 219 5.64 -26.33 -40.23
N LEU A 220 5.02 -27.37 -40.82
CA LEU A 220 5.39 -28.77 -40.59
C LEU A 220 6.57 -29.24 -41.44
N THR A 221 7.10 -28.39 -42.33
CA THR A 221 8.33 -28.70 -43.08
C THR A 221 9.58 -28.73 -42.21
N ARG A 222 9.52 -28.13 -41.01
CA ARG A 222 10.52 -28.31 -39.95
C ARG A 222 9.86 -28.97 -38.75
N PHE A 223 10.64 -29.74 -38.00
CA PHE A 223 10.15 -30.37 -36.77
C PHE A 223 9.71 -29.29 -35.78
N PRO A 224 8.43 -29.25 -35.38
CA PRO A 224 7.95 -28.24 -34.44
C PRO A 224 8.58 -28.50 -33.06
N GLY A 225 9.16 -27.45 -32.48
CA GLY A 225 9.65 -27.41 -31.11
C GLY A 225 8.82 -26.43 -30.28
N MET A 226 9.01 -26.43 -28.97
CA MET A 226 8.32 -25.47 -28.10
C MET A 226 8.73 -24.02 -28.50
N PRO A 227 7.77 -23.12 -28.77
CA PRO A 227 8.09 -21.72 -29.07
C PRO A 227 8.77 -21.04 -27.88
N ASN A 228 9.69 -20.12 -28.16
CA ASN A 228 10.28 -19.27 -27.14
C ASN A 228 9.26 -18.20 -26.72
N THR A 229 8.91 -18.19 -25.44
CA THR A 229 8.04 -17.15 -24.87
C THR A 229 8.86 -15.94 -24.44
N ARG A 230 8.27 -14.75 -24.55
CA ARG A 230 8.87 -13.53 -24.00
C ARG A 230 8.55 -13.42 -22.51
N GLU A 231 9.33 -12.62 -21.79
CA GLU A 231 8.94 -12.22 -20.44
C GLU A 231 7.59 -11.46 -20.49
N PRO A 232 6.64 -11.77 -19.59
CA PRO A 232 5.40 -11.02 -19.48
C PRO A 232 5.66 -9.54 -19.16
N THR A 233 4.89 -8.65 -19.76
CA THR A 233 5.00 -7.20 -19.52
C THR A 233 4.42 -6.85 -18.14
N PRO A 234 4.77 -5.68 -17.56
CA PRO A 234 4.18 -5.23 -16.30
C PRO A 234 2.63 -5.17 -16.32
N GLU A 235 2.03 -4.83 -17.46
CA GLU A 235 0.58 -4.77 -17.66
C GLU A 235 -0.05 -6.17 -17.59
N GLU A 236 0.61 -7.20 -18.11
CA GLU A 236 0.16 -8.60 -18.03
C GLU A 236 0.31 -9.20 -16.62
N LEU A 237 1.11 -8.56 -15.78
CA LEU A 237 1.39 -8.98 -14.40
C LEU A 237 0.58 -8.19 -13.36
N GLU A 238 -0.17 -7.18 -13.78
CA GLU A 238 -0.92 -6.33 -12.88
C GLU A 238 -2.07 -7.15 -12.25
N PRO A 239 -2.08 -7.33 -10.91
CA PRO A 239 -3.22 -7.97 -10.25
C PRO A 239 -4.46 -7.08 -10.44
N PRO A 240 -5.67 -7.66 -10.50
CA PRO A 240 -6.90 -6.89 -10.70
C PRO A 240 -7.04 -5.79 -9.63
N GLU A 241 -7.49 -4.61 -10.07
CA GLU A 241 -7.61 -3.41 -9.23
C GLU A 241 -8.33 -3.70 -7.90
N GLY A 242 -7.75 -3.23 -6.79
CA GLY A 242 -8.33 -3.37 -5.44
C GLY A 242 -7.65 -4.38 -4.51
N MET A 243 -6.51 -4.97 -4.90
CA MET A 243 -5.69 -5.83 -4.02
C MET A 243 -4.49 -5.12 -3.34
N GLY A 244 -4.33 -3.81 -3.56
CA GLY A 244 -3.29 -2.96 -2.94
C GLY A 244 -3.60 -2.54 -1.51
#